data_AF-A0A7R9HHJ0-F1
#
_entry.id   AF-A0A7R9HHJ0-F1
#
_cell.length_a   1.000
_cell.length_b   1.000
_cell.length_c   1.000
_cell.angle_alpha   90.00
_cell.angle_beta   90.00
_cell.angle_gamma   90.00
#
_symmetry.space_group_name_H-M   'P 1'
#
loop_
_entity.id
_entity.type
_entity.pdbx_description
1 polymer ?
#
loop_
_entity_poly.entity_id
_entity_poly.type
_entity_poly.pdbx_seq_one_letter_code
_entity_poly.pdbx_strand_id
1 'polypeptide(L)'
;FLRIPFTPLEVSKFIHSLVKDTLRTREREGIVRPDMIHLLMEARKERVSDGVNGGKTAKLDLTDEDITAQATVFFLAGFDTASTLLCFASYFLALNEDVQDRLQAEIDLVFDDEVTYETVHSMKYLDMIIS
;
A
#
# COMPACT_ATOMS: atom_id res chain seq x y z
N PHE A 1 14.68 -27.44 -14.33
CA PHE A 1 13.88 -26.50 -13.52
C PHE A 1 12.58 -26.23 -14.23
N LEU A 2 11.42 -26.53 -13.63
CA LEU A 2 10.12 -26.26 -14.23
C LEU A 2 9.86 -24.74 -14.28
N ARG A 3 9.56 -24.19 -15.46
CA ARG A 3 9.15 -22.79 -15.68
C ARG A 3 7.68 -22.60 -15.31
N ILE A 4 7.33 -22.85 -14.05
CA ILE A 4 5.98 -22.55 -13.54
C ILE A 4 5.99 -21.10 -13.06
N PRO A 5 5.13 -20.22 -13.61
CA PRO A 5 5.05 -18.83 -13.17
C PRO A 5 4.41 -18.75 -11.78
N PHE A 6 4.85 -17.77 -10.97
CA PHE A 6 4.33 -17.54 -9.61
C PHE A 6 2.84 -17.18 -9.59
N THR A 7 2.37 -16.47 -10.62
CA THR A 7 0.96 -16.13 -10.83
C THR A 7 0.48 -16.58 -12.21
N PRO A 8 -0.83 -16.81 -12.39
CA PRO A 8 -1.41 -17.05 -13.71
C PRO A 8 -1.04 -15.92 -14.68
N LEU A 9 -0.73 -16.29 -15.93
CA LEU A 9 -0.28 -15.32 -16.96
C LEU A 9 -1.28 -14.18 -17.17
N GLU A 10 -2.57 -14.45 -17.07
CA GLU A 10 -3.61 -13.43 -17.23
C GLU A 10 -3.58 -12.39 -16.10
N VAL A 11 -3.34 -12.82 -14.86
CA VAL A 11 -3.19 -11.92 -13.70
C VAL A 11 -1.92 -11.08 -13.84
N SER A 12 -0.81 -11.72 -14.24
CA SER A 12 0.46 -11.01 -14.46
C SER A 12 0.34 -9.93 -15.54
N LYS A 13 -0.29 -10.25 -16.68
CA LYS A 13 -0.56 -9.29 -17.74
C LYS A 13 -1.44 -8.15 -17.27
N PHE A 14 -2.51 -8.46 -16.52
CA PHE A 14 -3.43 -7.47 -15.99
C PHE A 14 -2.75 -6.47 -15.04
N ILE A 15 -1.98 -6.96 -14.07
CA ILE A 15 -1.26 -6.10 -13.13
C ILE A 15 -0.25 -5.23 -13.88
N HIS A 16 0.49 -5.82 -14.81
CA HIS A 16 1.47 -5.09 -15.62
C HIS A 16 0.81 -4.02 -16.50
N SER A 17 -0.31 -4.32 -17.17
CA SER A 17 -1.04 -3.30 -17.94
C SER A 17 -1.56 -2.19 -17.03
N LEU A 18 -2.11 -2.53 -15.87
CA LEU A 18 -2.69 -1.56 -14.93
C LEU A 18 -1.65 -0.58 -14.39
N VAL A 19 -0.50 -1.08 -13.94
CA VAL A 19 0.58 -0.21 -13.43
C VAL A 19 1.17 0.64 -14.55
N LYS A 20 1.43 0.04 -15.72
CA LYS A 20 1.99 0.75 -16.87
C LYS A 20 1.07 1.86 -17.38
N ASP A 21 -0.23 1.60 -17.49
CA ASP A 21 -1.22 2.59 -17.90
C ASP A 21 -1.36 3.70 -16.86
N THR A 22 -1.28 3.35 -15.57
CA THR A 22 -1.28 4.32 -14.47
C THR A 22 -0.06 5.24 -14.54
N LEU A 23 1.15 4.69 -14.73
CA LEU A 23 2.39 5.47 -14.88
C LEU A 23 2.28 6.44 -16.06
N ARG A 24 1.88 5.95 -17.24
CA ARG A 24 1.75 6.76 -18.46
C ARG A 24 0.72 7.88 -18.31
N THR A 25 -0.43 7.57 -17.71
CA THR A 25 -1.50 8.55 -17.51
C THR A 25 -1.02 9.66 -16.57
N ARG A 26 -0.35 9.30 -15.46
CA ARG A 26 0.19 10.27 -14.51
C ARG A 26 1.29 11.14 -15.09
N GLU A 27 2.18 10.58 -15.91
CA GLU A 27 3.23 11.34 -16.61
C GLU A 27 2.64 12.32 -17.62
N ARG A 28 1.68 11.88 -18.43
CA ARG A 28 1.06 12.69 -19.48
C ARG A 28 0.24 13.85 -18.90
N GLU A 29 -0.52 13.58 -17.85
CA GLU A 29 -1.46 14.54 -17.26
C GLU A 29 -0.85 15.32 -16.10
N GLY A 30 0.39 15.02 -15.72
CA GLY A 30 1.07 15.68 -14.59
C GLY A 30 0.39 15.42 -13.25
N ILE A 31 -0.25 14.26 -13.10
CA ILE A 31 -1.00 13.91 -11.88
C ILE A 31 -0.01 13.59 -10.75
N VAL A 32 -0.04 14.42 -9.70
CA VAL A 32 0.67 14.20 -8.44
C VAL A 32 -0.30 13.59 -7.44
N ARG A 33 0.00 12.39 -6.97
CA ARG A 33 -0.73 11.73 -5.88
C ARG A 33 0.30 11.21 -4.88
N PRO A 34 0.23 11.55 -3.59
CA PRO A 34 1.20 11.14 -2.60
C PRO A 34 1.01 9.66 -2.23
N ASP A 35 1.32 8.77 -3.17
CA ASP A 35 1.26 7.32 -3.02
C ASP A 35 2.61 6.67 -3.37
N MET A 36 2.71 5.36 -3.10
CA MET A 36 3.94 4.60 -3.36
C MET A 36 4.38 4.66 -4.82
N ILE A 37 3.46 4.65 -5.79
CA ILE A 37 3.82 4.74 -7.21
C ILE A 37 4.49 6.09 -7.49
N HIS A 38 3.97 7.17 -6.91
CA HIS A 38 4.57 8.49 -7.06
C HIS A 38 5.97 8.58 -6.43
N LEU A 39 6.14 8.02 -5.23
CA LEU A 39 7.47 7.94 -4.59
C LEU A 39 8.47 7.17 -5.46
N LEU A 40 8.03 6.08 -6.11
CA LEU A 40 8.88 5.32 -7.05
C LEU A 40 9.17 6.11 -8.33
N MET A 41 8.21 6.91 -8.83
CA MET A 41 8.43 7.81 -9.97
C MET A 41 9.41 8.94 -9.64
N GLU A 42 9.37 9.49 -8.43
CA GLU A 42 10.32 10.51 -7.95
C GLU A 42 11.72 9.92 -7.73
N ALA A 43 11.82 8.76 -7.08
CA ALA A 43 13.08 8.03 -6.91
C ALA A 43 13.77 7.72 -8.25
N ARG A 44 12.98 7.45 -9.30
CA ARG A 44 13.47 7.30 -10.68
C ARG A 44 13.97 8.62 -11.28
N LYS A 45 13.38 9.77 -10.95
CA LYS A 45 13.76 11.10 -11.49
C LYS A 45 15.00 11.70 -10.82
N GLU A 46 15.08 11.65 -9.48
CA GLU A 46 16.15 12.31 -8.71
C GLU A 46 17.56 11.81 -9.06
N ARG A 47 17.69 10.56 -9.54
CA ARG A 47 18.99 9.96 -9.89
C ARG A 47 19.42 10.17 -11.34
N VAL A 48 18.52 10.69 -12.19
CA VAL A 48 18.86 11.15 -13.54
C VAL A 48 19.57 12.52 -13.49
N SER A 49 19.26 13.36 -12.49
CA SER A 49 19.91 14.66 -12.29
C SER A 49 21.30 14.60 -11.65
N ASP A 50 21.61 13.55 -10.88
CA ASP A 50 22.91 13.36 -10.20
C ASP A 50 24.02 12.79 -11.10
N GLY A 51 23.79 12.68 -12.41
CA GLY A 51 24.73 12.17 -13.40
C GLY A 51 26.00 13.03 -13.65
N VAL A 52 26.23 14.09 -12.87
CA VAL A 52 27.38 15.00 -13.06
C VAL A 52 28.54 14.75 -12.09
N ASN A 53 28.38 14.06 -10.95
CA ASN A 53 29.50 13.87 -10.01
C ASN A 53 29.58 12.48 -9.36
N GLY A 54 30.30 11.58 -10.04
CA GLY A 54 31.21 10.56 -9.50
C GLY A 54 30.97 9.97 -8.11
N GLY A 55 30.15 8.92 -8.01
CA GLY A 55 30.14 8.00 -6.89
C GLY A 55 29.55 6.65 -7.31
N LYS A 56 30.31 5.55 -7.18
CA LYS A 56 29.90 4.19 -7.56
C LYS A 56 28.88 3.61 -6.56
N THR A 57 27.68 4.16 -6.50
CA THR A 57 26.50 3.44 -5.99
C THR A 57 25.80 2.82 -7.19
N ALA A 58 25.56 1.51 -7.14
CA ALA A 58 24.96 0.74 -8.24
C ALA A 58 23.78 1.50 -8.86
N LYS A 59 23.87 1.76 -10.18
CA LYS A 59 22.80 2.33 -10.97
C LYS A 59 21.59 1.40 -10.90
N LEU A 60 20.67 1.65 -9.97
CA LEU A 60 19.32 1.10 -10.06
C LEU A 60 18.56 2.02 -11.03
N ASP A 61 18.68 1.73 -12.32
CA ASP A 61 17.74 2.27 -13.30
C ASP A 61 16.40 1.58 -13.04
N LEU A 62 15.52 2.20 -12.24
CA LEU A 62 14.19 1.68 -11.96
C LEU A 62 13.37 1.68 -13.25
N THR A 63 13.18 0.49 -13.82
CA THR A 63 12.35 0.29 -15.01
C THR A 63 10.86 0.27 -14.64
N ASP A 64 9.99 0.43 -15.63
CA ASP A 64 8.55 0.24 -15.44
C ASP A 64 8.23 -1.17 -14.93
N GLU A 65 9.05 -2.16 -15.30
CA GLU A 65 8.94 -3.54 -14.81
C GLU A 65 9.30 -3.64 -13.33
N ASP A 66 10.34 -2.94 -12.87
CA ASP A 66 10.71 -2.88 -11.45
C ASP A 66 9.63 -2.20 -10.61
N ILE A 67 9.08 -1.08 -11.08
CA ILE A 67 7.99 -0.38 -10.40
C ILE A 67 6.76 -1.28 -10.31
N THR A 68 6.43 -1.99 -11.40
CA THR A 68 5.34 -2.96 -11.43
C THR A 68 5.59 -4.10 -10.45
N ALA A 69 6.79 -4.66 -10.42
CA ALA A 69 7.16 -5.73 -9.50
C ALA A 69 7.04 -5.29 -8.04
N GLN A 70 7.58 -4.12 -7.68
CA GLN A 70 7.47 -3.57 -6.33
C GLN A 70 6.03 -3.29 -5.92
N ALA A 71 5.23 -2.71 -6.82
CA ALA A 71 3.80 -2.48 -6.57
C ALA A 71 3.05 -3.79 -6.33
N THR A 72 3.37 -4.84 -7.10
CA THR A 72 2.77 -6.17 -6.96
C THR A 72 3.14 -6.82 -5.62
N VAL A 73 4.41 -6.76 -5.24
CA VAL A 73 4.90 -7.33 -3.97
C VAL A 73 4.25 -6.65 -2.78
N PHE A 74 4.23 -5.31 -2.78
CA PHE A 74 3.61 -4.53 -1.71
C PHE A 74 2.12 -4.84 -1.56
N PHE A 75 1.40 -4.92 -2.68
CA PHE A 75 -0.02 -5.28 -2.68
C PHE A 75 -0.25 -6.67 -2.09
N LEU A 76 0.47 -7.70 -2.55
CA LEU A 76 0.27 -9.07 -2.07
C LEU A 76 0.65 -9.24 -0.60
N ALA A 77 1.79 -8.67 -0.19
CA ALA A 77 2.26 -8.78 1.19
C ALA A 77 1.34 -8.07 2.19
N GLY A 78 0.78 -6.92 1.81
CA GLY A 78 -0.14 -6.15 2.66
C GLY A 78 -1.56 -6.69 2.65
N PHE A 79 -2.04 -7.22 1.52
CA PHE A 79 -3.44 -7.61 1.37
C PHE A 79 -3.81 -8.84 2.22
N ASP A 80 -3.03 -9.92 2.13
CA ASP A 80 -3.39 -11.19 2.78
C ASP A 80 -3.32 -11.10 4.30
N THR A 81 -2.29 -10.43 4.82
CA THR A 81 -2.10 -10.22 6.26
C THR A 81 -3.16 -9.28 6.85
N ALA A 82 -3.42 -8.14 6.22
CA ALA A 82 -4.42 -7.19 6.68
C ALA A 82 -5.85 -7.75 6.58
N SER A 83 -6.18 -8.46 5.50
CA SER A 83 -7.51 -9.06 5.36
C SER A 83 -7.75 -10.15 6.40
N THR A 84 -6.75 -10.98 6.68
CA THR A 84 -6.82 -12.00 7.74
C THR A 84 -7.02 -11.37 9.12
N LEU A 85 -6.24 -10.33 9.44
CA LEU A 85 -6.38 -9.57 10.69
C LEU A 85 -7.80 -9.01 10.86
N LEU A 86 -8.33 -8.32 9.83
CA LEU A 86 -9.68 -7.77 9.85
C LEU A 86 -10.75 -8.84 10.01
N CYS A 87 -10.56 -10.01 9.40
CA CYS A 87 -11.47 -11.14 9.51
C CYS A 87 -11.53 -11.67 10.95
N PHE A 88 -10.37 -11.88 11.59
CA PHE A 88 -10.31 -12.31 12.99
C PHE A 88 -10.83 -11.24 13.96
N ALA A 89 -10.45 -9.97 13.76
CA ALA A 89 -10.94 -8.87 14.58
C ALA A 89 -12.48 -8.81 14.53
N SER A 90 -13.07 -8.86 13.33
CA SER A 90 -14.52 -8.86 13.16
C SER A 90 -15.17 -10.09 13.80
N TYR A 91 -14.55 -11.26 13.68
CA TYR A 91 -15.04 -12.49 14.28
C TYR A 91 -15.06 -12.43 15.82
N PHE A 92 -13.97 -11.95 16.44
CA PHE A 92 -13.90 -11.83 17.90
C PHE A 92 -14.83 -10.74 18.43
N LEU A 93 -15.00 -9.63 17.71
CA LEU A 93 -15.98 -8.59 18.08
C LEU A 93 -17.41 -9.14 18.05
N ALA A 94 -17.78 -9.88 16.99
CA ALA A 94 -19.12 -10.45 16.87
C ALA A 94 -19.45 -11.51 17.94
N LEU A 95 -18.43 -12.14 18.55
CA LEU A 95 -18.61 -13.10 19.63
C LEU A 95 -18.64 -12.46 21.04
N ASN A 96 -18.13 -11.25 21.18
CA ASN A 96 -18.00 -10.56 22.47
C ASN A 96 -18.67 -9.18 22.37
N GLU A 97 -20.01 -9.18 22.54
CA GLU A 97 -20.83 -7.97 22.44
C GLU A 97 -20.36 -6.86 23.40
N ASP A 98 -19.89 -7.21 24.60
CA ASP A 98 -19.38 -6.26 25.59
C ASP A 98 -18.10 -5.54 25.13
N VAL A 99 -17.21 -6.26 24.45
CA VAL A 99 -15.99 -5.71 23.83
C VAL A 99 -16.37 -4.83 22.64
N GLN A 100 -17.30 -5.29 21.82
CA GLN A 100 -17.79 -4.54 20.66
C GLN A 100 -18.45 -3.22 21.09
N ASP A 101 -19.35 -3.23 22.06
CA ASP A 101 -20.04 -2.05 22.57
C ASP A 101 -19.04 -1.03 23.14
N ARG A 102 -18.01 -1.51 23.85
CA ARG A 102 -16.95 -0.65 24.38
C ARG A 102 -16.10 -0.01 23.29
N LEU A 103 -15.75 -0.77 22.24
CA LEU A 103 -15.05 -0.23 21.08
C LEU A 103 -15.90 0.80 20.35
N GLN A 104 -17.18 0.49 20.12
CA GLN A 104 -18.09 1.40 19.46
C GLN A 104 -18.28 2.69 20.24
N ALA A 105 -18.37 2.63 21.58
CA ALA A 105 -18.41 3.82 22.41
C ALA A 105 -17.13 4.67 22.30
N GLU A 106 -15.93 4.06 22.20
CA GLU A 106 -14.70 4.81 21.94
C GLU A 106 -14.73 5.48 20.56
N ILE A 107 -15.19 4.76 19.53
CA ILE A 107 -15.34 5.30 18.19
C ILE A 107 -16.33 6.47 18.20
N ASP A 108 -17.53 6.32 18.76
CA ASP A 108 -18.58 7.35 18.78
C ASP A 108 -18.16 8.63 19.52
N LEU A 109 -17.21 8.54 20.47
CA LEU A 109 -16.65 9.72 21.16
C LEU A 109 -15.67 10.52 20.30
N VAL A 110 -15.05 9.84 19.34
CA VAL A 110 -13.93 10.32 18.53
C VAL A 110 -14.38 10.64 17.10
N PHE A 111 -15.45 9.99 16.64
CA PHE A 111 -16.00 10.08 15.30
C PHE A 111 -16.95 11.29 15.20
N ASP A 112 -16.36 12.47 14.95
CA ASP A 112 -17.07 13.65 14.44
C ASP A 112 -17.09 13.65 12.89
N ASP A 113 -17.55 14.73 12.24
CA ASP A 113 -17.66 14.84 10.77
C ASP A 113 -16.33 14.58 10.00
N GLU A 114 -15.16 14.65 10.64
CA GLU A 114 -13.85 14.36 10.01
C GLU A 114 -12.99 13.36 10.81
N VAL A 115 -12.64 12.25 10.14
CA VAL A 115 -11.67 11.27 10.67
C VAL A 115 -10.26 11.66 10.25
N THR A 116 -9.44 12.14 11.19
CA THR A 116 -8.01 12.46 10.95
C THR A 116 -7.08 11.34 11.38
N TYR A 117 -5.82 11.40 10.96
CA TYR A 117 -4.78 10.44 11.37
C TYR A 117 -4.58 10.45 12.89
N GLU A 118 -4.52 11.63 13.49
CA GLU A 118 -4.32 11.83 14.92
C GLU A 118 -5.50 11.27 15.72
N THR A 119 -6.72 11.50 15.22
CA THR A 119 -7.96 10.97 15.78
C THR A 119 -7.92 9.45 15.84
N VAL A 120 -7.56 8.77 14.74
CA VAL A 120 -7.43 7.31 14.72
C VAL A 120 -6.31 6.81 15.64
N HIS A 121 -5.16 7.48 15.64
CA HIS A 121 -4.03 7.11 16.47
C HIS A 121 -4.30 7.30 17.99
N SER A 122 -5.25 8.16 18.35
CA SER A 122 -5.63 8.42 19.74
C SER A 122 -6.54 7.33 20.36
N MET A 123 -7.13 6.46 19.53
CA MET A 123 -8.05 5.39 19.95
C MET A 123 -7.29 4.23 20.59
N LYS A 124 -7.24 4.21 21.91
CA LYS A 124 -6.46 3.22 22.68
C LYS A 124 -7.12 1.86 22.71
N TYR A 125 -8.44 1.81 22.75
CA TYR A 125 -9.19 0.56 22.77
C TYR A 125 -9.16 -0.12 21.41
N LEU A 126 -9.26 0.65 20.32
CA LEU A 126 -9.00 0.17 18.97
C LEU A 126 -7.60 -0.45 18.83
N ASP A 127 -6.55 0.22 19.34
CA ASP A 127 -5.18 -0.32 19.30
C ASP A 127 -5.07 -1.64 20.07
N MET A 128 -5.71 -1.79 21.24
CA MET A 128 -5.70 -3.06 21.99
C MET A 128 -6.38 -4.24 21.27
N ILE A 129 -7.20 -3.98 20.25
CA ILE A 129 -7.90 -5.03 19.49
C ILE A 129 -7.09 -5.43 18.25
N ILE A 130 -6.36 -4.48 17.67
CA ILE A 130 -5.62 -4.65 16.42
C ILE A 130 -4.17 -5.09 16.68
N SER A 131 -3.55 -4.59 17.76
CA SER A 131 -2.14 -4.77 18.12
C SER A 131 -1.94 -5.83 19.21
#